data_AF-A0A3C1TB51-F1
#
_entry.id   AF-A0A3C1TB51-F1
#
_cell.length_a   1.000
_cell.length_b   1.000
_cell.length_c   1.000
_cell.angle_alpha   90.00
_cell.angle_beta   90.00
_cell.angle_gamma   90.00
#
_symmetry.space_group_name_H-M   'P 1'
#
loop_
_entity.id
_entity.type
_entity.pdbx_description
1 polymer ?
#
loop_
_entity_poly.entity_id
_entity_poly.type
_entity_poly.pdbx_seq_one_letter_code
_entity_poly.pdbx_strand_id
1 'polypeptide(L)' 'MVQLGLKENWKQFALLVIINAFVGGMIGLERSILPQLAEQAFGIASKTAILSFIITFGLTKAIVNYFTG' A
#
# COMPACT_ATOMS: atom_id res chain seq x y z
N MET A 1 -23.89 -7.84 -24.40
CA MET A 1 -22.70 -6.97 -24.29
C MET A 1 -22.54 -6.61 -22.83
N VAL A 2 -21.38 -6.83 -22.22
CA VAL A 2 -21.13 -6.43 -20.82
C VAL A 2 -21.19 -4.90 -20.76
N GLN A 3 -22.15 -4.34 -20.02
CA GLN A 3 -22.23 -2.89 -19.82
C GLN A 3 -21.16 -2.49 -18.79
N LEU A 4 -20.07 -1.93 -19.29
CA LEU A 4 -18.99 -1.38 -18.48
C LEU A 4 -19.37 0.05 -18.09
N GLY A 5 -19.43 0.33 -16.79
CA GLY A 5 -19.75 1.64 -16.26
C GLY A 5 -19.68 1.68 -14.74
N LEU A 6 -19.31 2.84 -14.17
CA LEU A 6 -19.24 3.03 -12.71
C LEU A 6 -20.58 2.75 -12.02
N LYS A 7 -21.69 3.13 -12.68
CA LYS A 7 -23.05 2.95 -12.14
C LYS A 7 -23.46 1.48 -12.15
N GLU A 8 -23.13 0.74 -13.21
CA GLU A 8 -23.43 -0.70 -13.33
C GLU A 8 -22.55 -1.56 -12.40
N ASN A 9 -21.30 -1.14 -12.15
CA ASN A 9 -20.33 -1.87 -11.32
C ASN A 9 -20.09 -1.18 -9.97
N TRP A 10 -21.07 -0.41 -9.47
CA TRP A 10 -20.91 0.45 -8.29
C TRP A 10 -20.44 -0.31 -7.04
N LYS A 11 -20.82 -1.59 -6.89
CA LYS A 11 -20.36 -2.46 -5.80
C LYS A 11 -18.87 -2.76 -5.88
N GLN A 12 -18.36 -3.12 -7.06
CA GLN A 12 -16.94 -3.36 -7.30
C GLN A 12 -16.14 -2.05 -7.15
N PHE A 13 -16.70 -0.93 -7.64
CA PHE A 13 -16.08 0.38 -7.47
C PHE A 13 -15.98 0.77 -5.98
N ALA A 14 -17.06 0.63 -5.21
CA ALA A 14 -17.05 0.91 -3.77
C ALA A 14 -16.03 0.02 -3.03
N LEU A 15 -15.99 -1.28 -3.36
CA LEU A 15 -15.00 -2.20 -2.80
C LEU A 15 -13.57 -1.75 -3.15
N LEU A 16 -13.31 -1.36 -4.39
CA LEU A 16 -12.02 -0.87 -4.84
C LEU A 16 -11.61 0.43 -4.12
N VAL A 17 -12.54 1.37 -3.93
CA VAL A 17 -12.31 2.59 -3.15
C VAL A 17 -11.96 2.26 -1.70
N ILE A 18 -12.71 1.36 -1.06
CA ILE A 18 -12.48 0.93 0.32
C ILE A 18 -11.09 0.28 0.45
N ILE A 19 -10.74 -0.66 -0.43
CA ILE A 19 -9.44 -1.33 -0.42
C ILE A 19 -8.32 -0.31 -0.60
N ASN A 20 -8.44 0.60 -1.56
CA ASN A 20 -7.42 1.63 -1.78
C ASN A 20 -7.30 2.59 -0.58
N ALA A 21 -8.41 2.93 0.08
CA ALA A 21 -8.39 3.75 1.29
C ALA A 21 -7.66 3.05 2.44
N PHE A 22 -7.94 1.77 2.69
CA PHE A 22 -7.26 0.99 3.73
C PHE A 22 -5.76 0.82 3.44
N VAL A 23 -5.41 0.47 2.20
CA VAL A 23 -4.00 0.33 1.79
C VAL A 23 -3.27 1.67 1.92
N GLY A 24 -3.86 2.77 1.45
CA GLY A 24 -3.28 4.11 1.58
C GLY A 24 -3.12 4.54 3.03
N GLY A 25 -4.13 4.29 3.87
CA GLY A 25 -4.11 4.61 5.30
C GLY A 25 -3.01 3.83 6.05
N MET A 26 -2.92 2.52 5.82
CA MET A 26 -1.89 1.67 6.43
C MET A 26 -0.48 2.11 6.04
N ILE A 27 -0.23 2.31 4.73
CA ILE A 27 1.08 2.75 4.23
C ILE A 27 1.46 4.13 4.78
N GLY A 28 0.47 5.04 4.89
CA GLY A 28 0.68 6.36 5.47
C GLY A 28 1.14 6.27 6.93
N LEU A 29 0.45 5.46 7.74
CA LEU A 29 0.81 5.23 9.13
C LEU A 29 2.19 4.58 9.27
N GLU A 30 2.48 3.53 8.50
CA GLU A 30 3.79 2.85 8.52
C GLU A 30 4.92 3.82 8.16
N ARG A 31 4.75 4.66 7.13
CA ARG A 31 5.77 5.65 6.75
C ARG A 31 5.95 6.77 7.76
N SER A 32 4.94 7.10 8.55
CA SER A 32 5.09 8.05 9.65
C SER A 32 5.81 7.42 10.84
N ILE A 33 5.43 6.20 11.23
CA ILE A 33 5.85 5.58 12.49
C ILE A 33 7.19 4.82 12.36
N LEU A 34 7.37 4.01 11.31
CA LEU A 34 8.56 3.17 11.16
C LEU A 34 9.88 3.94 11.14
N PRO A 35 10.02 5.06 10.41
CA PRO A 35 11.31 5.75 10.33
C PRO A 35 11.67 6.42 11.66
N GLN A 36 10.66 6.96 12.36
CA GLN A 36 10.83 7.56 13.68
C GLN A 36 11.22 6.51 14.72
N LEU A 37 10.59 5.34 14.67
CA LEU A 37 10.93 4.21 15.54
C LEU A 37 12.33 3.65 15.23
N ALA A 38 12.68 3.54 13.94
CA ALA A 38 14.00 3.05 13.51
C ALA A 38 15.14 3.97 13.98
N GLU A 39 14.92 5.28 13.94
CA GLU A 39 15.87 6.27 14.43
C GLU A 39 15.98 6.24 15.97
N GLN A 40 14.85 6.22 16.69
CA GLN A 40 14.83 6.27 18.15
C GLN A 40 15.28 4.96 18.83
N ALA A 41 14.86 3.80 18.31
CA ALA A 41 15.11 2.50 18.95
C ALA A 41 16.36 1.78 18.43
N PHE A 42 16.75 2.02 17.17
CA PHE A 42 17.82 1.28 16.51
C PHE A 42 18.95 2.18 15.96
N GLY A 43 18.83 3.51 16.08
CA GLY A 43 19.83 4.45 15.55
C GLY A 43 19.97 4.42 14.03
N ILE A 44 18.99 3.86 13.31
CA ILE A 44 19.02 3.73 11.85
C ILE A 44 18.55 5.04 11.23
N ALA A 45 19.25 5.51 10.19
CA ALA A 45 18.85 6.69 9.44
C ALA A 45 17.44 6.53 8.86
N SER A 46 16.55 7.49 9.17
CA SER A 46 15.14 7.52 8.74
C SER A 46 14.96 7.30 7.23
N LYS A 47 15.85 7.85 6.39
CA LYS A 47 15.82 7.65 4.92
C LYS A 47 16.02 6.18 4.51
N THR A 48 16.92 5.46 5.18
CA THR A 48 17.20 4.05 4.89
C THR A 48 15.99 3.19 5.23
N ALA A 49 15.36 3.43 6.39
CA ALA A 49 14.16 2.71 6.81
C ALA A 49 12.99 2.91 5.83
N ILE A 50 12.77 4.14 5.35
CA ILE A 50 11.76 4.43 4.33
C ILE A 50 12.08 3.70 3.02
N LEU A 51 13.33 3.76 2.54
CA LEU A 51 13.71 3.12 1.29
C LEU A 51 13.54 1.59 1.34
N SER A 52 13.97 0.96 2.43
CA SER A 52 13.76 -0.48 2.65
C SER A 52 12.27 -0.83 2.64
N PHE A 53 11.45 -0.06 3.34
CA PHE A 53 10.00 -0.25 3.33
C PHE A 53 9.41 -0.15 1.93
N ILE A 54 9.80 0.86 1.14
CA ILE A 54 9.31 1.06 -0.24
C ILE A 54 9.68 -0.12 -1.13
N ILE A 55 10.92 -0.58 -1.06
CA ILE A 55 11.43 -1.69 -1.87
C ILE A 55 10.68 -2.97 -1.51
N THR A 56 10.61 -3.33 -0.23
CA THR A 56 9.92 -4.54 0.23
C THR A 56 8.44 -4.49 -0.13
N PHE A 57 7.75 -3.39 0.17
CA PHE A 57 6.34 -3.22 -0.16
C PHE A 57 6.08 -3.34 -1.67
N GLY A 58 6.87 -2.64 -2.48
CA GLY A 58 6.76 -2.67 -3.95
C GLY A 58 7.01 -4.05 -4.53
N LEU A 59 8.04 -4.76 -4.03
CA LEU A 59 8.37 -6.12 -4.45
C LEU A 59 7.25 -7.10 -4.10
N THR A 60 6.75 -7.07 -2.87
CA THR A 60 5.62 -7.91 -2.46
C THR A 60 4.41 -7.68 -3.35
N LYS A 61 4.07 -6.42 -3.65
CA LYS A 61 2.96 -6.10 -4.55
C LYS A 61 3.18 -6.62 -5.96
N ALA A 62 4.39 -6.49 -6.50
CA ALA A 62 4.73 -7.01 -7.83
C ALA A 62 4.58 -8.54 -7.89
N ILE A 63 5.08 -9.25 -6.88
CA ILE A 63 4.97 -10.71 -6.78
C ILE A 63 3.50 -11.13 -6.66
N VAL A 64 2.74 -10.54 -5.74
CA VAL A 64 1.32 -10.87 -5.56
C VAL A 64 0.56 -10.63 -6.86
N ASN A 65 0.76 -9.48 -7.52
CA ASN A 65 0.11 -9.17 -8.78
C ASN A 65 0.51 -10.11 -9.92
N TYR A 66 1.73 -10.65 -9.91
CA TYR A 66 2.16 -11.67 -10.87
C TYR A 66 1.44 -13.01 -10.68
N PHE A 67 1.13 -13.39 -9.43
CA PHE A 67 0.40 -14.63 -9.14
C PHE A 67 -1.12 -14.51 -9.28
N THR A 68 -1.69 -13.32 -9.04
CA THR A 68 -3.14 -13.09 -9.07
C THR A 68 -3.65 -12.44 -10.35
N GLY A 69 -2.74 -11.92 -11.19
CA GLY A 69 -3.04 -11.34 -12.50
C GLY A 69 -3.03 -12.36 -13.61
#